data_AF-A0A349HX88-F1
#
_entry.id   AF-A0A349HX88-F1
#
_cell.length_a   1.000
_cell.length_b   1.000
_cell.length_c   1.000
_cell.angle_alpha   90.00
_cell.angle_beta   90.00
_cell.angle_gamma   90.00
#
_symmetry.space_group_name_H-M   'P 1'
#
loop_
_entity.id
_entity.type
_entity.pdbx_description
1 polymer ?
#
loop_
_entity_poly.entity_id
_entity_poly.type
_entity_poly.pdbx_seq_one_letter_code
_entity_poly.pdbx_strand_id
1 'polypeptide(L)'
;MINNPNETNCSYCIKKMNKLFSYYKESADESSKYTSFVFSLGYVTMVTIFSTIHKYMYNWTKGLFIICLFISLGIFITNEIWKMYLGISFNKFVDDQWDRQFNGGINLEQLEANINKYNNKLFKPYNKFYYPTFWISVITGIFAALIIFFVGIILIF
;
A
#
# COMPACT_ATOMS: atom_id res chain seq x y z
N MET A 1 -7.77 -23.41 52.83
CA MET A 1 -6.63 -22.67 52.25
C MET A 1 -7.12 -21.96 51.01
N ILE A 2 -7.18 -20.63 51.06
CA ILE A 2 -7.68 -19.78 49.98
C ILE A 2 -6.52 -19.63 48.99
N ASN A 3 -6.60 -20.32 47.84
CA ASN A 3 -5.61 -20.18 46.79
C ASN A 3 -5.81 -18.82 46.10
N ASN A 4 -4.79 -17.99 46.19
CA ASN A 4 -4.72 -16.64 45.65
C ASN A 4 -4.62 -16.68 44.11
N PRO A 5 -5.52 -16.04 43.34
CA PRO A 5 -5.50 -16.10 41.86
C PRO A 5 -4.38 -15.26 41.21
N ASN A 6 -3.42 -14.73 41.98
CA ASN A 6 -2.38 -13.81 41.51
C ASN A 6 -1.07 -14.47 41.04
N GLU A 7 -1.00 -15.79 40.89
CA GLU A 7 0.10 -16.46 40.15
C GLU A 7 -0.17 -16.56 38.64
N THR A 8 -0.80 -15.52 38.07
CA THR A 8 -0.91 -15.34 36.62
C THR A 8 0.46 -15.03 36.02
N ASN A 9 1.14 -16.07 35.53
CA ASN A 9 2.26 -16.09 34.56
C ASN A 9 2.72 -14.72 34.04
N CYS A 10 3.70 -14.10 34.71
CA CYS A 10 4.37 -12.86 34.28
C CYS A 10 4.96 -12.97 32.85
N SER A 11 5.41 -14.16 32.43
CA SER A 11 5.92 -14.39 31.07
C SER A 11 4.84 -14.24 29.99
N TYR A 12 3.58 -14.58 30.30
CA TYR A 12 2.46 -14.45 29.37
C TYR A 12 2.06 -12.98 29.18
N CYS A 13 2.10 -12.18 30.26
CA CYS A 13 1.91 -10.73 30.19
C CYS A 13 2.98 -10.06 29.33
N ILE A 14 4.26 -10.41 29.52
CA ILE A 14 5.37 -9.86 28.71
C ILE A 14 5.20 -10.23 27.23
N LYS A 15 4.85 -11.49 26.93
CA LYS A 15 4.60 -11.94 25.55
C LYS A 15 3.44 -11.16 24.91
N LYS A 16 2.35 -10.94 25.65
CA LYS A 16 1.20 -10.14 25.19
C LYS A 16 1.59 -8.69 24.92
N MET A 17 2.36 -8.07 25.81
CA MET A 17 2.79 -6.67 25.68
C MET A 17 3.71 -6.47 24.48
N ASN A 18 4.70 -7.35 24.30
CA ASN A 18 5.60 -7.29 23.14
C ASN A 18 4.85 -7.45 21.82
N LYS A 19 3.80 -8.27 21.79
CA LYS A 19 2.98 -8.50 20.60
C LYS A 19 2.08 -7.31 20.26
N LEU A 20 1.52 -6.65 21.27
CA LEU A 20 0.84 -5.36 21.11
C LEU A 20 1.81 -4.30 20.58
N PHE A 21 3.00 -4.21 21.18
CA PHE A 21 4.00 -3.23 20.76
C PHE A 21 4.50 -3.48 19.33
N SER A 22 4.73 -4.73 18.93
CA SER A 22 5.12 -5.04 17.55
C SER A 22 4.03 -4.67 16.55
N TYR A 23 2.75 -4.89 16.88
CA TYR A 23 1.62 -4.49 16.04
C TYR A 23 1.54 -2.96 15.89
N TYR A 24 1.68 -2.21 16.99
CA TYR A 24 1.73 -0.75 16.94
C TYR A 24 2.94 -0.24 16.16
N LYS A 25 4.10 -0.88 16.33
CA LYS A 25 5.32 -0.54 15.61
C LYS A 25 5.18 -0.78 14.11
N GLU A 26 4.69 -1.94 13.68
CA GLU A 26 4.45 -2.22 12.25
C GLU A 26 3.39 -1.30 11.64
N SER A 27 2.37 -0.92 12.41
CA SER A 27 1.38 0.07 11.99
C SER A 27 1.97 1.49 11.88
N ALA A 28 3.03 1.79 12.63
CA ALA A 28 3.72 3.07 12.59
C ALA A 28 4.82 3.13 11.51
N ASP A 29 5.53 2.02 11.27
CA ASP A 29 6.58 1.87 10.25
C ASP A 29 5.98 1.66 8.84
N GLU A 30 5.15 2.62 8.38
CA GLU A 30 4.59 2.62 7.03
C GLU A 30 5.60 3.15 6.00
N SER A 31 6.57 2.33 5.62
CA SER A 31 7.50 2.60 4.50
C SER A 31 6.78 2.91 3.17
N SER A 32 5.54 2.44 3.03
CA SER A 32 4.71 2.58 1.83
C SER A 32 4.09 3.97 1.64
N LYS A 33 4.12 4.87 2.64
CA LYS A 33 3.62 6.25 2.51
C LYS A 33 4.48 7.12 1.59
N TYR A 34 5.79 6.92 1.60
CA TYR A 34 6.74 7.73 0.83
C TYR A 34 6.60 7.50 -0.67
N THR A 35 6.32 6.27 -1.08
CA THR A 35 6.14 5.90 -2.50
C THR A 35 4.96 6.65 -3.11
N SER A 36 3.79 6.66 -2.44
CA SER A 36 2.59 7.34 -2.96
C SER A 36 2.76 8.86 -3.06
N PHE A 37 3.51 9.45 -2.13
CA PHE A 37 3.86 10.87 -2.17
C PHE A 37 4.78 11.21 -3.36
N VAL A 38 5.82 10.42 -3.58
CA VAL A 38 6.76 10.59 -4.71
C VAL A 38 6.05 10.44 -6.05
N PHE A 39 5.18 9.43 -6.21
CA PHE A 39 4.40 9.28 -7.43
C PHE A 39 3.47 10.48 -7.67
N SER A 40 2.78 10.96 -6.63
CA SER A 40 1.90 12.13 -6.73
C SER A 40 2.64 13.39 -7.18
N LEU A 41 3.82 13.66 -6.59
CA LEU A 41 4.67 14.78 -7.02
C LEU A 41 5.14 14.63 -8.47
N GLY A 42 5.53 13.41 -8.87
CA GLY A 42 5.96 13.12 -10.25
C GLY A 42 4.85 13.42 -11.26
N TYR A 43 3.62 13.00 -10.98
CA TYR A 43 2.46 13.26 -11.85
C TYR A 43 2.15 14.74 -11.99
N VAL A 44 2.07 15.48 -10.87
CA VAL A 44 1.82 16.93 -10.90
C VAL A 44 2.88 17.61 -11.77
N THR A 45 4.14 17.24 -11.59
CA THR A 45 5.25 17.79 -12.39
C THR A 45 5.10 17.49 -13.88
N MET A 46 4.77 16.26 -14.27
CA MET A 46 4.56 15.89 -15.68
C MET A 46 3.39 16.66 -16.31
N VAL A 47 2.27 16.82 -15.59
CA VAL A 47 1.12 17.58 -16.07
C VAL A 47 1.46 19.06 -16.23
N THR A 48 2.20 19.64 -15.29
CA THR A 48 2.66 21.03 -15.39
C THR A 48 3.57 21.24 -16.60
N ILE A 49 4.56 20.38 -16.81
CA ILE A 49 5.45 20.48 -17.98
C ILE A 49 4.64 20.30 -19.27
N PHE A 50 3.78 19.28 -19.34
CA PHE A 50 2.91 19.07 -20.49
C PHE A 50 2.04 20.29 -20.80
N SER A 51 1.44 20.92 -19.78
CA SER A 51 0.64 22.15 -19.98
C SER A 51 1.43 23.28 -20.64
N THR A 52 2.74 23.31 -20.43
CA THR A 52 3.64 24.32 -21.02
C THR A 52 4.04 23.95 -22.45
N ILE A 53 4.36 22.69 -22.72
CA ILE A 53 4.94 22.26 -24.01
C ILE A 53 3.90 21.73 -25.02
N HIS A 54 2.66 21.45 -24.60
CA HIS A 54 1.69 20.74 -25.44
C HIS A 54 1.47 21.44 -26.79
N LYS A 55 1.46 22.78 -26.87
CA LYS A 55 1.23 23.50 -28.14
C LYS A 55 2.26 23.15 -29.22
N TYR A 56 3.47 22.79 -28.79
CA TYR A 56 4.58 22.44 -29.68
C TYR A 56 4.67 20.95 -29.99
N MET A 57 3.80 20.12 -29.39
CA MET A 57 3.73 18.69 -29.68
C MET A 57 2.83 18.38 -30.88
N TYR A 58 3.25 17.42 -31.70
CA TYR A 58 2.37 16.81 -32.71
C TYR A 58 1.14 16.16 -32.07
N ASN A 59 0.02 16.12 -32.80
CA ASN A 59 -1.24 15.58 -32.26
C ASN A 59 -1.14 14.10 -31.87
N TRP A 60 -0.35 13.30 -32.59
CA TRP A 60 -0.16 11.88 -32.27
C TRP A 60 0.65 11.66 -30.99
N THR A 61 1.70 12.45 -30.74
CA THR A 61 2.49 12.37 -29.49
C THR A 61 1.70 12.85 -28.28
N LYS A 62 0.84 13.88 -28.43
CA LYS A 62 -0.12 14.29 -27.39
C LYS A 62 -1.04 13.13 -27.02
N GLY A 63 -1.66 12.50 -28.03
CA GLY A 63 -2.59 11.40 -27.81
C GLY A 63 -1.91 10.23 -27.09
N LEU A 64 -0.71 9.86 -27.55
CA LEU A 64 0.06 8.77 -26.93
C LEU A 64 0.45 9.10 -25.48
N PHE A 65 0.92 10.32 -25.22
CA PHE A 65 1.25 10.78 -23.86
C PHE A 65 0.03 10.70 -22.92
N ILE A 66 -1.12 11.22 -23.35
CA ILE A 66 -2.36 11.21 -22.56
C ILE A 66 -2.77 9.76 -22.24
N ILE A 67 -2.75 8.87 -23.23
CA ILE A 67 -3.10 7.46 -23.01
C ILE A 67 -2.15 6.80 -22.00
N CYS A 68 -0.84 6.96 -22.16
CA CYS A 68 0.15 6.41 -21.23
C CYS A 68 -0.05 6.95 -19.81
N LEU A 69 -0.30 8.25 -19.67
CA LEU A 69 -0.52 8.88 -18.37
C LEU A 69 -1.83 8.39 -17.72
N PHE A 70 -2.91 8.25 -18.48
CA PHE A 70 -4.18 7.70 -17.99
C PHE A 70 -4.06 6.24 -17.54
N ILE A 71 -3.35 5.39 -18.30
CA ILE A 71 -3.14 3.99 -17.93
C ILE A 71 -2.30 3.92 -16.65
N SER A 72 -1.18 4.66 -16.62
CA SER A 72 -0.27 4.68 -15.47
C SER A 72 -0.99 5.12 -14.19
N LEU A 73 -1.74 6.23 -14.27
CA LEU A 73 -2.44 6.84 -13.16
C LEU A 73 -3.67 6.04 -12.72
N GLY A 74 -4.43 5.50 -13.68
CA GLY A 74 -5.58 4.64 -13.40
C GLY A 74 -5.18 3.36 -12.66
N ILE A 75 -4.11 2.70 -13.09
CA ILE A 75 -3.58 1.52 -12.40
C ILE A 75 -3.06 1.89 -11.01
N PHE A 76 -2.35 3.02 -10.88
CA PHE A 76 -1.82 3.47 -9.60
C PHE A 76 -2.93 3.77 -8.58
N ILE A 77 -3.95 4.55 -8.97
CA ILE A 77 -5.09 4.88 -8.10
C ILE A 77 -5.85 3.61 -7.70
N THR A 78 -6.11 2.72 -8.66
CA THR A 78 -6.81 1.45 -8.37
C THR A 78 -6.03 0.60 -7.37
N ASN A 79 -4.70 0.58 -7.50
CA ASN A 79 -3.82 -0.14 -6.59
C ASN A 79 -3.80 0.46 -5.18
N GLU A 80 -3.76 1.80 -5.05
CA GLU A 80 -3.83 2.46 -3.74
C GLU A 80 -5.19 2.24 -3.06
N ILE A 81 -6.30 2.30 -3.81
CA ILE A 81 -7.64 1.97 -3.29
C ILE A 81 -7.69 0.52 -2.82
N TRP A 82 -7.15 -0.42 -3.60
CA TRP A 82 -7.11 -1.83 -3.24
C TRP A 82 -6.33 -2.04 -1.94
N LYS A 83 -5.14 -1.44 -1.82
CA LYS A 83 -4.30 -1.50 -0.62
C LYS A 83 -5.03 -0.94 0.60
N MET A 84 -5.70 0.20 0.46
CA MET A 84 -6.49 0.80 1.54
C MET A 84 -7.63 -0.14 1.98
N TYR A 85 -8.36 -0.73 1.02
CA TYR A 85 -9.43 -1.69 1.31
C TYR A 85 -8.91 -2.93 2.06
N LEU A 86 -7.77 -3.49 1.63
CA LEU A 86 -7.13 -4.61 2.32
C LEU A 86 -6.69 -4.24 3.74
N GLY A 87 -6.11 -3.05 3.92
CA GLY A 87 -5.69 -2.56 5.23
C GLY A 87 -6.87 -2.42 6.20
N ILE A 88 -7.97 -1.81 5.75
CA ILE A 88 -9.20 -1.69 6.55
C ILE A 88 -9.77 -3.07 6.88
N SER A 89 -9.86 -3.96 5.90
CA SER A 89 -10.40 -5.31 6.11
C SER A 89 -9.53 -6.13 7.07
N PHE A 90 -8.20 -5.98 6.99
CA PHE A 90 -7.26 -6.66 7.88
C PHE A 90 -7.37 -6.12 9.31
N ASN A 91 -7.34 -4.80 9.48
CA ASN A 91 -7.45 -4.18 10.81
C ASN A 91 -8.77 -4.53 11.48
N LYS A 92 -9.89 -4.44 10.76
CA LYS A 92 -11.20 -4.85 11.30
C LYS A 92 -11.22 -6.31 11.73
N PHE A 93 -10.62 -7.21 10.95
CA PHE A 93 -10.51 -8.61 11.34
C PHE A 93 -9.65 -8.81 12.60
N VAL A 94 -8.51 -8.13 12.68
CA VAL A 94 -7.60 -8.18 13.82
C VAL A 94 -8.29 -7.68 15.09
N ASP A 95 -9.01 -6.55 15.01
CA ASP A 95 -9.79 -5.99 16.11
C ASP A 95 -10.87 -6.98 16.59
N ASP A 96 -11.62 -7.58 15.67
CA ASP A 96 -12.64 -8.59 15.99
C ASP A 96 -12.02 -9.83 16.66
N GLN A 97 -10.81 -10.25 16.26
CA GLN A 97 -10.13 -11.37 16.92
C GLN A 97 -9.61 -11.00 18.31
N TRP A 98 -9.10 -9.78 18.48
CA TRP A 98 -8.68 -9.29 19.79
C TRP A 98 -9.87 -9.19 20.75
N ASP A 99 -11.01 -8.65 20.32
CA ASP A 99 -12.22 -8.58 21.15
C ASP A 99 -12.67 -9.97 21.61
N ARG A 100 -12.66 -10.97 20.70
CA ARG A 100 -12.94 -12.37 21.05
C ARG A 100 -11.94 -12.95 22.05
N GLN A 101 -10.67 -12.56 22.00
CA GLN A 101 -9.65 -12.98 22.95
C GLN A 101 -9.91 -12.35 24.33
N PHE A 102 -10.26 -11.07 24.39
CA PHE A 102 -10.57 -10.37 25.65
C PHE A 102 -11.84 -10.89 26.31
N ASN A 103 -12.86 -11.25 25.53
CA ASN A 103 -14.10 -11.85 26.00
C ASN A 103 -13.98 -13.37 26.32
N GLY A 104 -12.76 -13.92 26.32
CA GLY A 104 -12.50 -15.33 26.67
C GLY A 104 -12.95 -16.35 25.61
N GLY A 105 -13.36 -15.90 24.42
CA GLY A 105 -13.84 -16.76 23.34
C GLY A 105 -12.73 -17.52 22.60
N ILE A 106 -11.49 -17.04 22.63
CA ILE A 106 -10.32 -17.69 22.00
C ILE A 106 -9.05 -17.50 22.84
N ASN A 107 -8.09 -18.41 22.71
CA ASN A 107 -6.76 -18.30 23.35
C ASN A 107 -5.73 -17.58 22.44
N LEU A 108 -4.58 -17.21 23.00
CA LEU A 108 -3.58 -16.38 22.32
C LEU A 108 -2.92 -17.07 21.10
N GLU A 109 -2.84 -18.40 21.12
CA GLU A 109 -2.31 -19.21 20.01
C GLU A 109 -3.31 -19.30 18.85
N GLN A 110 -4.60 -19.46 19.15
CA GLN A 110 -5.66 -19.43 18.14
C GLN A 110 -5.77 -18.05 17.49
N LEU A 111 -5.62 -16.97 18.26
CA LEU A 111 -5.55 -15.61 17.73
C LEU A 111 -4.45 -15.48 16.67
N GLU A 112 -3.25 -16.00 16.95
CA GLU A 112 -2.11 -15.95 16.05
C GLU A 112 -2.31 -16.79 14.79
N ALA A 113 -2.82 -18.01 14.95
CA ALA A 113 -3.14 -18.88 13.83
C ALA A 113 -4.20 -18.26 12.91
N ASN A 114 -5.23 -17.62 13.49
CA ASN A 114 -6.31 -16.97 12.74
C ASN A 114 -5.81 -15.75 11.97
N ILE A 115 -5.03 -14.88 12.62
CA ILE A 115 -4.42 -13.71 11.97
C ILE A 115 -3.50 -14.16 10.84
N ASN A 116 -2.62 -15.13 11.07
CA ASN A 116 -1.70 -15.64 10.04
C ASN A 116 -2.43 -16.28 8.86
N LYS A 117 -3.49 -17.06 9.12
CA LYS A 117 -4.30 -17.67 8.08
C LYS A 117 -5.04 -16.63 7.24
N TYR A 118 -5.60 -15.61 7.89
CA TYR A 118 -6.30 -14.52 7.22
C TYR A 118 -5.34 -13.64 6.42
N ASN A 119 -4.18 -13.30 6.99
CA ASN A 119 -3.09 -12.60 6.35
C ASN A 119 -2.65 -13.33 5.07
N ASN A 120 -2.35 -14.63 5.17
CA ASN A 120 -1.99 -15.45 4.00
C ASN A 120 -3.10 -15.51 2.94
N LYS A 121 -4.37 -15.53 3.34
CA LYS A 121 -5.50 -15.59 2.40
C LYS A 121 -5.69 -14.26 1.66
N LEU A 122 -5.49 -13.12 2.31
CA LEU A 122 -5.62 -11.78 1.73
C LEU A 122 -4.39 -11.33 0.96
N PHE A 123 -3.20 -11.51 1.53
CA PHE A 123 -1.96 -10.99 0.96
C PHE A 123 -1.40 -11.86 -0.17
N LYS A 124 -1.65 -13.17 -0.18
CA LYS A 124 -1.18 -14.03 -1.28
C LYS A 124 -1.74 -13.64 -2.66
N PRO A 125 -3.07 -13.42 -2.84
CA PRO A 125 -3.58 -12.93 -4.12
C PRO A 125 -3.11 -11.50 -4.40
N TYR A 126 -3.12 -10.61 -3.41
CA TYR A 126 -2.62 -9.24 -3.58
C TYR A 126 -1.18 -9.21 -4.07
N ASN A 127 -0.25 -9.92 -3.41
CA ASN A 127 1.16 -9.91 -3.76
C ASN A 127 1.43 -10.57 -5.14
N LYS A 128 0.58 -11.53 -5.55
CA LYS A 128 0.65 -12.14 -6.89
C LYS A 128 0.34 -11.13 -8.00
N PHE A 129 -0.67 -10.28 -7.80
CA PHE A 129 -1.08 -9.30 -8.80
C PHE A 129 -0.35 -7.96 -8.66
N TYR A 130 0.05 -7.58 -7.44
CA TYR A 130 0.67 -6.30 -7.13
C TYR A 130 1.88 -6.01 -8.02
N TYR A 131 2.88 -6.90 -8.04
CA TYR A 131 4.10 -6.71 -8.82
C TYR A 131 3.83 -6.46 -10.32
N PRO A 132 3.08 -7.31 -11.05
CA PRO A 132 2.81 -7.05 -12.45
C PRO A 132 2.02 -5.76 -12.68
N THR A 133 0.98 -5.44 -11.90
CA THR A 133 0.27 -4.15 -12.06
C THR A 133 1.15 -2.95 -11.77
N PHE A 134 1.97 -3.02 -10.72
CA PHE A 134 2.90 -1.95 -10.35
C PHE A 134 3.90 -1.69 -11.47
N TRP A 135 4.51 -2.73 -12.03
CA TRP A 135 5.46 -2.59 -13.14
C TRP A 135 4.82 -2.00 -14.40
N ILE A 136 3.58 -2.39 -14.74
CA ILE A 136 2.88 -1.79 -15.88
C ILE A 136 2.67 -0.29 -15.66
N SER A 137 2.24 0.10 -14.45
CA SER A 137 2.07 1.52 -14.09
C SER A 137 3.40 2.28 -14.19
N VAL A 138 4.49 1.72 -13.64
CA VAL A 138 5.82 2.35 -13.70
C VAL A 138 6.33 2.49 -15.13
N ILE A 139 6.26 1.44 -15.94
CA ILE A 139 6.75 1.45 -17.33
C ILE A 139 5.99 2.49 -18.16
N THR A 140 4.66 2.52 -18.04
CA THR A 140 3.83 3.50 -18.76
C THR A 140 4.09 4.93 -18.30
N GLY A 141 4.34 5.14 -17.01
CA GLY A 141 4.72 6.45 -16.45
C GLY A 141 6.10 6.92 -16.93
N ILE A 142 7.10 6.04 -16.95
CA ILE A 142 8.43 6.33 -17.51
C ILE A 142 8.33 6.66 -19.00
N PHE A 143 7.51 5.93 -19.75
CA PHE A 143 7.31 6.20 -21.17
C PHE A 143 6.70 7.59 -21.41
N ALA A 144 5.71 7.98 -20.60
CA ALA A 144 5.14 9.33 -20.62
C ALA A 144 6.20 10.41 -20.29
N ALA A 145 7.07 10.14 -19.31
CA ALA A 145 8.17 11.03 -18.95
C ALA A 145 9.16 11.23 -20.10
N LEU A 146 9.53 10.13 -20.78
CA LEU A 146 10.47 10.16 -21.90
C LEU A 146 9.92 10.98 -23.07
N ILE A 147 8.62 10.88 -23.37
CA ILE A 147 7.98 11.70 -24.41
C ILE A 147 8.15 13.19 -24.11
N ILE A 148 7.85 13.60 -22.87
CA ILE A 148 8.04 14.99 -22.43
C ILE A 148 9.52 15.39 -22.54
N PHE A 149 10.43 14.52 -22.10
CA PHE A 149 11.86 14.79 -22.10
C PHE A 149 12.41 15.02 -23.52
N PHE A 150 12.08 14.15 -24.48
CA PHE A 150 12.54 14.29 -25.86
C PHE A 150 11.95 15.53 -26.54
N VAL A 151 10.66 15.80 -26.34
CA VAL A 151 10.03 17.03 -26.85
C VAL A 151 10.67 18.26 -26.21
N GLY A 152 10.95 18.23 -24.91
CA GLY A 152 11.62 19.30 -24.19
C GLY A 152 13.01 19.60 -24.74
N ILE A 153 13.81 18.57 -25.04
CA ILE A 153 15.13 18.72 -25.69
C ILE A 153 15.00 19.36 -27.07
N ILE A 154 14.06 18.89 -27.89
CA ILE A 154 13.83 19.42 -29.25
C ILE A 154 13.40 20.89 -29.24
N LEU A 155 12.83 21.40 -28.13
CA LEU A 155 12.47 22.81 -28.01
C LEU A 155 13.61 23.70 -27.54
N ILE A 156 14.65 23.12 -26.93
CA ILE A 156 15.83 23.84 -26.44
C ILE A 156 16.89 23.98 -27.54
N PHE A 157 17.03 22.98 -28.41
CA PHE A 157 17.99 22.92 -29.51
C PHE A 157 17.35 23.23 -30.86
#